data_AF-A0A946PWI2-F1
#
_entry.id   AF-A0A946PWI2-F1
#
_cell.length_a   1.000
_cell.length_b   1.000
_cell.length_c   1.000
_cell.angle_alpha   90.00
_cell.angle_beta   90.00
_cell.angle_gamma   90.00
#
_symmetry.space_group_name_H-M   'P 1'
#
loop_
_entity.id
_entity.type
_entity.pdbx_description
1 polymer ?
#
loop_
_entity_poly.entity_id
_entity_poly.type
_entity_poly.pdbx_seq_one_letter_code
_entity_poly.pdbx_strand_id
1 'polypeptide(L)'
;MDIRPYQDNDRAGLITLWTEIFPASSPHNDPVTSLDKKLRTDPDLLLVSVINDKVVGSVMGGYDGHRGWVYSLAVTPALRRQGIASALMYAVEEKLRERGCLKVNLQVLASNTEVIALYKEVGFDVEDRISMGKKLYE
;
A
#
# COMPACT_ATOMS: atom_id res chain seq x y z
N MET A 1 12.96 9.81 -9.38
CA MET A 1 12.00 8.97 -8.65
C MET A 1 12.03 7.61 -9.31
N ASP A 2 12.38 6.59 -8.55
CA ASP A 2 12.42 5.19 -9.01
C ASP A 2 11.34 4.41 -8.27
N ILE A 3 10.51 3.64 -8.98
CA ILE A 3 9.49 2.77 -8.39
C ILE A 3 9.86 1.34 -8.72
N ARG A 4 10.09 0.54 -7.69
CA ARG A 4 10.58 -0.83 -7.83
C ARG A 4 10.10 -1.72 -6.69
N PRO A 5 10.21 -3.06 -6.83
CA PRO A 5 10.10 -3.97 -5.70
C PRO A 5 11.03 -3.56 -4.55
N TYR A 6 10.55 -3.79 -3.34
CA TYR A 6 11.32 -3.67 -2.12
C TYR A 6 12.62 -4.49 -2.17
N GLN A 7 13.67 -3.94 -1.57
CA GLN A 7 14.96 -4.58 -1.33
C GLN A 7 15.33 -4.44 0.16
N ASP A 8 16.16 -5.35 0.68
CA ASP A 8 16.45 -5.39 2.12
C ASP A 8 17.11 -4.11 2.69
N ASN A 9 17.83 -3.36 1.84
CA ASN A 9 18.37 -2.05 2.22
C ASN A 9 17.29 -0.97 2.40
N ASP A 10 16.07 -1.18 1.90
CA ASP A 10 14.94 -0.26 2.09
C ASP A 10 14.30 -0.42 3.48
N ARG A 11 14.58 -1.52 4.21
CA ARG A 11 13.89 -1.89 5.47
C ARG A 11 13.77 -0.74 6.45
N ALA A 12 14.88 -0.08 6.75
CA ALA A 12 14.93 1.00 7.72
C ALA A 12 14.06 2.19 7.26
N GLY A 13 14.23 2.62 6.00
CA GLY A 13 13.46 3.73 5.43
C GLY A 13 11.96 3.45 5.36
N LEU A 14 11.58 2.22 5.02
CA LEU A 14 10.17 1.82 4.96
C LEU A 14 9.52 1.77 6.34
N ILE A 15 10.21 1.22 7.35
CA ILE A 15 9.73 1.22 8.74
C ILE A 15 9.55 2.65 9.24
N THR A 16 10.52 3.55 8.98
CA THR A 16 10.40 4.97 9.33
C THR A 16 9.19 5.61 8.66
N LEU A 17 9.02 5.43 7.34
CA LEU A 17 7.90 5.97 6.58
C LEU A 17 6.55 5.52 7.14
N TRP A 18 6.40 4.22 7.40
CA TRP A 18 5.16 3.65 7.93
C TRP A 18 4.89 4.10 9.36
N THR A 19 5.92 4.21 10.20
CA THR A 19 5.76 4.72 11.58
C THR A 19 5.25 6.15 11.59
N GLU A 20 5.70 6.99 10.65
CA GLU A 20 5.27 8.38 10.52
C GLU A 20 3.83 8.51 10.01
N ILE A 21 3.45 7.67 9.04
CA ILE A 21 2.18 7.82 8.29
C ILE A 21 1.04 7.00 8.89
N PHE A 22 1.33 5.81 9.42
CA PHE A 22 0.34 4.89 9.95
C PHE A 22 0.49 4.80 11.48
N PRO A 23 -0.32 5.56 12.25
CA PRO A 23 -0.28 5.43 13.70
C PRO A 23 -0.62 3.99 14.11
N ALA A 24 0.22 3.39 14.96
CA ALA A 24 0.13 2.00 15.41
C ALA A 24 -1.06 1.77 16.37
N SER A 25 -2.27 1.95 15.86
CA SER A 25 -3.53 1.78 16.61
C SER A 25 -3.95 0.32 16.80
N SER A 26 -3.18 -0.63 16.24
CA SER A 26 -3.46 -2.07 16.29
C SER A 26 -2.21 -2.89 15.93
N PRO A 27 -2.07 -4.15 16.40
CA PRO A 27 -0.94 -5.03 16.05
C PRO A 27 -0.75 -5.27 14.54
N HIS A 28 -1.82 -5.20 13.75
CA HIS A 28 -1.73 -5.31 12.28
C HIS A 28 -1.30 -4.00 11.59
N ASN A 29 -1.10 -2.93 12.35
CA ASN A 29 -0.52 -1.66 11.90
C ASN A 29 0.91 -1.46 12.44
N ASP A 30 1.46 -2.43 13.18
CA ASP A 30 2.88 -2.37 13.57
C ASP A 30 3.76 -2.49 12.32
N PRO A 31 4.60 -1.49 12.01
CA PRO A 31 5.37 -1.47 10.76
C PRO A 31 6.30 -2.67 10.60
N VAL A 32 6.97 -3.09 11.68
CA VAL A 32 7.92 -4.20 11.67
C VAL A 32 7.20 -5.51 11.40
N THR A 33 6.16 -5.81 12.18
CA THR A 33 5.35 -7.02 12.03
C THR A 33 4.70 -7.09 10.65
N SER A 34 4.19 -5.97 10.15
CA SER A 34 3.54 -5.89 8.83
C SER A 34 4.53 -6.18 7.70
N LEU A 35 5.74 -5.58 7.78
CA LEU A 35 6.79 -5.81 6.80
C LEU A 35 7.23 -7.27 6.83
N ASP A 36 7.57 -7.79 8.00
CA ASP A 36 8.07 -9.17 8.13
C ASP A 36 7.03 -10.19 7.64
N LYS A 37 5.74 -9.96 7.89
CA LYS A 37 4.67 -10.79 7.32
C LYS A 37 4.61 -10.69 5.80
N LYS A 38 4.67 -9.47 5.25
CA LYS A 38 4.62 -9.26 3.80
C LYS A 38 5.79 -9.94 3.08
N LEU A 39 7.00 -9.84 3.62
CA LEU A 39 8.20 -10.45 3.05
C LEU A 39 8.15 -11.99 3.04
N ARG A 40 7.48 -12.61 4.01
CA ARG A 40 7.26 -14.06 4.02
C ARG A 40 6.17 -14.53 3.06
N THR A 41 5.17 -13.69 2.81
CA THR A 41 4.00 -14.09 2.01
C THR A 41 4.21 -13.82 0.53
N ASP A 42 4.59 -12.61 0.14
CA ASP A 42 4.67 -12.21 -1.27
C ASP A 42 5.40 -10.86 -1.46
N PRO A 43 6.74 -10.84 -1.34
CA PRO A 43 7.53 -9.60 -1.36
C PRO A 43 7.42 -8.81 -2.68
N ASP A 44 7.16 -9.49 -3.80
CA ASP A 44 7.12 -8.89 -5.14
C ASP A 44 6.01 -7.84 -5.33
N LEU A 45 4.93 -7.93 -4.53
CA LEU A 45 3.85 -6.94 -4.51
C LEU A 45 4.05 -5.84 -3.46
N LEU A 46 5.21 -5.79 -2.80
CA LEU A 46 5.61 -4.64 -1.98
C LEU A 46 6.51 -3.74 -2.82
N LEU A 47 5.99 -2.58 -3.22
CA LEU A 47 6.74 -1.60 -4.02
C LEU A 47 7.11 -0.40 -3.17
N VAL A 48 8.28 0.16 -3.47
CA VAL A 48 8.79 1.39 -2.88
C VAL A 48 9.04 2.43 -3.97
N SER A 49 8.86 3.69 -3.61
CA SER A 49 9.32 4.84 -4.38
C SER A 49 10.56 5.42 -3.72
N VAL A 50 11.65 5.57 -4.48
CA VAL A 50 12.96 5.97 -3.98
C VAL A 50 13.44 7.23 -4.69
N ILE A 51 13.96 8.18 -3.90
CA ILE A 51 14.62 9.41 -4.39
C ILE A 51 15.91 9.60 -3.59
N ASN A 52 17.05 9.71 -4.29
CA ASN A 52 18.37 9.88 -3.66
C ASN A 52 18.64 8.83 -2.56
N ASP A 53 18.41 7.56 -2.88
CA ASP A 53 18.54 6.40 -1.98
C ASP A 53 17.66 6.42 -0.71
N LYS A 54 16.64 7.28 -0.68
CA LYS A 54 15.65 7.34 0.40
C LYS A 54 14.30 6.84 -0.07
N VAL A 55 13.71 5.93 0.72
CA VAL A 55 12.31 5.53 0.55
C VAL A 55 11.43 6.72 0.88
N VAL A 56 10.69 7.20 -0.11
CA VAL A 56 9.77 8.35 0.00
C VAL A 56 8.31 7.96 -0.16
N GLY A 57 8.05 6.74 -0.62
CA GLY A 57 6.71 6.20 -0.72
C GLY A 57 6.71 4.67 -0.79
N SER A 58 5.54 4.08 -0.58
CA SER A 58 5.34 2.64 -0.68
C SER A 58 3.91 2.29 -1.04
N VAL A 59 3.71 1.08 -1.58
CA VAL A 59 2.40 0.44 -1.67
C VAL A 59 2.55 -1.06 -1.43
N MET A 60 1.61 -1.65 -0.70
CA MET A 60 1.59 -3.08 -0.43
C MET A 60 0.39 -3.71 -1.12
N GLY A 61 0.61 -4.35 -2.26
CA GLY A 61 -0.37 -5.19 -2.92
C GLY A 61 -0.46 -6.59 -2.29
N GLY A 62 -1.53 -7.31 -2.55
CA GLY A 62 -1.68 -8.74 -2.25
C GLY A 62 -2.65 -9.37 -3.25
N TYR A 63 -2.49 -10.67 -3.53
CA TYR A 63 -3.39 -11.39 -4.41
C TYR A 63 -3.68 -12.77 -3.84
N ASP A 64 -4.96 -13.09 -3.66
CA ASP A 64 -5.42 -14.35 -3.07
C ASP A 64 -5.85 -15.39 -4.13
N GLY A 65 -5.63 -15.11 -5.42
CA GLY A 65 -6.09 -15.92 -6.54
C GLY A 65 -7.49 -15.54 -7.06
N HIS A 66 -8.25 -14.73 -6.32
CA HIS A 66 -9.57 -14.24 -6.73
C HIS A 66 -9.65 -12.71 -6.80
N ARG A 67 -9.06 -12.01 -5.83
CA ARG A 67 -9.03 -10.55 -5.72
C ARG A 67 -7.65 -10.06 -5.33
N GLY A 68 -7.28 -8.94 -5.93
CA GLY A 68 -6.19 -8.10 -5.48
C GLY A 68 -6.63 -7.27 -4.28
N TRP A 69 -5.71 -6.98 -3.38
CA TRP A 69 -5.91 -6.04 -2.29
C TRP A 69 -4.75 -5.06 -2.21
N VAL A 70 -5.04 -3.82 -1.84
CA VAL A 70 -4.01 -2.79 -1.60
C VAL A 70 -4.08 -2.29 -0.17
N TYR A 71 -2.91 -2.24 0.45
CA TYR A 71 -2.65 -1.75 1.80
C TYR A 71 -1.46 -0.79 1.79
N SER A 72 -1.30 -0.05 2.89
CA SER A 72 -0.09 0.72 3.20
C SER A 72 0.42 1.63 2.08
N LEU A 73 -0.48 2.26 1.32
CA LEU A 73 -0.12 3.32 0.39
C LEU A 73 0.33 4.54 1.19
N ALA A 74 1.61 4.88 1.07
CA ALA A 74 2.25 5.92 1.87
C ALA A 74 3.15 6.79 0.98
N VAL A 75 3.14 8.09 1.25
CA VAL A 75 4.07 9.07 0.66
C VAL A 75 4.44 10.08 1.74
N THR A 76 5.75 10.34 1.88
CA THR A 76 6.26 11.32 2.84
C THR A 76 5.59 12.69 2.65
N PRO A 77 5.18 13.39 3.72
CA PRO A 77 4.43 14.64 3.61
C PRO A 77 5.07 15.69 2.70
N ALA A 78 6.40 15.81 2.74
CA ALA A 78 7.16 16.79 1.96
C ALA A 78 7.08 16.58 0.43
N LEU A 79 6.69 15.39 -0.02
CA LEU A 79 6.63 15.03 -1.45
C LEU A 79 5.21 14.67 -1.91
N ARG A 80 4.19 15.00 -1.12
CA ARG A 80 2.79 14.85 -1.53
C ARG A 80 2.43 15.79 -2.66
N ARG A 81 1.34 15.47 -3.37
CA ARG A 81 0.83 16.24 -4.52
C ARG A 81 1.79 16.29 -5.73
N GLN A 82 2.75 15.38 -5.80
CA GLN A 82 3.70 15.22 -6.91
C GLN A 82 3.45 13.95 -7.76
N GLY A 83 2.26 13.33 -7.63
CA GLY A 83 1.90 12.13 -8.42
C GLY A 83 2.50 10.80 -7.94
N ILE A 84 3.30 10.80 -6.86
CA ILE A 84 3.98 9.59 -6.35
C ILE A 84 2.98 8.47 -5.99
N ALA A 85 1.88 8.81 -5.31
CA ALA A 85 0.88 7.84 -4.88
C ALA A 85 0.17 7.19 -6.08
N SER A 86 -0.21 7.97 -7.08
CA SER A 86 -0.82 7.46 -8.32
C SER A 86 0.13 6.55 -9.08
N ALA A 87 1.41 6.94 -9.18
CA ALA A 87 2.43 6.13 -9.83
C ALA A 87 2.66 4.79 -9.12
N LEU A 88 2.65 4.76 -7.79
CA LEU A 88 2.72 3.52 -7.00
C LEU A 88 1.49 2.64 -7.26
N MET A 89 0.29 3.21 -7.32
CA MET A 89 -0.95 2.48 -7.61
C MET A 89 -0.93 1.83 -8.98
N TYR A 90 -0.56 2.57 -10.03
CA TYR A 90 -0.46 1.99 -11.37
C TYR A 90 0.59 0.87 -11.44
N ALA A 91 1.72 1.02 -10.74
CA ALA A 91 2.75 -0.01 -10.71
C ALA A 91 2.30 -1.31 -10.00
N VAL A 92 1.57 -1.20 -8.89
CA VAL A 92 1.06 -2.40 -8.19
C VAL A 92 -0.09 -3.06 -8.96
N GLU A 93 -0.95 -2.27 -9.62
CA GLU A 93 -2.00 -2.78 -10.50
C GLU A 93 -1.44 -3.55 -11.69
N GLU A 94 -0.35 -3.07 -12.30
CA GLU A 94 0.30 -3.78 -13.40
C GLU A 94 0.83 -5.14 -12.93
N LYS A 95 1.52 -5.18 -11.78
CA LYS A 95 1.97 -6.46 -11.20
C LYS A 95 0.82 -7.41 -10.84
N LEU A 96 -0.32 -6.88 -10.40
CA LEU A 96 -1.51 -7.67 -10.17
C LEU A 96 -2.06 -8.23 -11.50
N ARG A 97 -2.11 -7.40 -12.55
CA ARG A 97 -2.56 -7.78 -13.90
C ARG A 97 -1.67 -8.86 -14.52
N GLU A 98 -0.35 -8.75 -14.38
CA GLU A 98 0.63 -9.76 -14.80
C GLU A 98 0.37 -11.13 -14.16
N ARG A 99 -0.22 -11.16 -12.96
CA ARG A 99 -0.60 -12.37 -12.23
C ARG A 99 -2.02 -12.88 -12.55
N GLY A 100 -2.71 -12.26 -13.51
CA GLY A 100 -4.08 -12.60 -13.88
C GLY A 100 -5.14 -12.08 -12.90
N CYS A 101 -4.79 -11.15 -12.01
CA CYS A 101 -5.78 -10.52 -11.14
C CYS A 101 -6.78 -9.69 -11.96
N LEU A 102 -8.06 -10.01 -11.83
CA LEU A 102 -9.12 -9.35 -12.60
C LEU A 102 -9.69 -8.11 -11.91
N LYS A 103 -9.52 -8.01 -10.58
CA LYS A 103 -10.11 -6.94 -9.78
C LYS A 103 -9.35 -6.75 -8.48
N VAL A 104 -9.09 -5.49 -8.15
CA VAL A 104 -8.44 -5.06 -6.91
C VAL A 104 -9.42 -4.31 -6.01
N ASN A 105 -9.29 -4.51 -4.70
CA ASN A 105 -10.09 -3.86 -3.67
C ASN A 105 -9.18 -3.17 -2.64
N LEU A 106 -9.73 -2.16 -1.97
CA LEU A 106 -9.09 -1.46 -0.87
C LEU A 106 -10.15 -0.93 0.09
N GLN A 107 -9.71 -0.55 1.29
CA GLN A 107 -10.55 0.06 2.30
C GLN A 107 -9.94 1.35 2.80
N VAL A 108 -10.79 2.35 2.99
CA VAL A 108 -10.42 3.66 3.50
C VAL A 108 -11.43 4.07 4.56
N LEU A 109 -10.99 4.88 5.52
CA LEU A 109 -11.92 5.52 6.45
C LEU A 109 -12.79 6.50 5.69
N ALA A 110 -14.11 6.44 5.92
CA ALA A 110 -15.08 7.30 5.23
C ALA A 110 -14.80 8.81 5.44
N SER A 111 -14.16 9.17 6.55
CA SER A 111 -13.76 10.54 6.87
C SER A 111 -12.54 11.03 6.06
N ASN A 112 -11.79 10.14 5.42
CA ASN A 112 -10.56 10.48 4.71
C ASN A 112 -10.83 10.86 3.25
N THR A 113 -11.44 12.03 3.06
CA THR A 113 -11.88 12.54 1.75
C THR A 113 -10.72 12.75 0.77
N GLU A 114 -9.53 13.12 1.25
CA GLU A 114 -8.33 13.27 0.41
C GLU A 114 -7.92 11.93 -0.22
N VAL A 115 -7.86 10.87 0.58
CA VAL A 115 -7.49 9.53 0.09
C VAL A 115 -8.59 8.96 -0.82
N ILE A 116 -9.86 9.22 -0.53
CA ILE A 116 -10.97 8.84 -1.42
C ILE A 116 -10.81 9.52 -2.79
N ALA A 117 -10.49 10.82 -2.82
CA ALA A 117 -10.30 11.56 -4.07
C ALA A 117 -9.11 11.00 -4.88
N LEU A 118 -7.99 10.68 -4.21
CA LEU A 118 -6.84 10.02 -4.85
C LEU A 118 -7.26 8.70 -5.51
N TYR A 119 -7.98 7.82 -4.79
CA TYR A 119 -8.37 6.53 -5.35
C TYR A 119 -9.34 6.65 -6.52
N LYS A 120 -10.23 7.65 -6.49
CA LYS A 120 -11.08 7.97 -7.65
C LYS A 120 -10.28 8.41 -8.88
N GLU A 121 -9.24 9.21 -8.68
CA GLU A 121 -8.35 9.66 -9.77
C GLU A 121 -7.63 8.48 -10.45
N VAL A 122 -7.25 7.46 -9.67
CA VAL A 122 -6.60 6.24 -10.21
C VAL A 122 -7.61 5.18 -10.69
N GLY A 123 -8.91 5.48 -10.70
CA GLY A 123 -9.95 4.63 -11.32
C GLY A 123 -10.70 3.70 -10.38
N PHE A 124 -10.54 3.82 -9.07
CA PHE A 124 -11.39 3.13 -8.10
C PHE A 124 -12.73 3.85 -7.94
N ASP A 125 -13.78 3.10 -7.64
CA ASP A 125 -15.07 3.68 -7.29
C ASP A 125 -15.65 3.03 -6.04
N VAL A 126 -16.60 3.72 -5.42
CA VAL A 126 -17.33 3.21 -4.26
C VAL A 126 -18.39 2.22 -4.75
N GLU A 127 -18.27 0.97 -4.33
CA GLU A 127 -19.28 -0.06 -4.60
C GLU A 127 -20.29 -0.15 -3.44
N ASP A 128 -21.58 -0.28 -3.76
CA ASP A 128 -22.64 -0.48 -2.78
C ASP A 128 -22.55 -1.88 -2.14
N ARG A 129 -21.78 -1.97 -1.05
CA ARG A 129 -21.41 -3.20 -0.35
C ARG A 129 -21.27 -2.93 1.15
N ILE A 130 -21.49 -3.97 1.95
CA ILE A 130 -21.23 -3.96 3.39
C ILE A 130 -19.81 -4.48 3.64
N SER A 131 -18.96 -3.66 4.24
CA SER A 131 -17.63 -4.09 4.72
C SER A 131 -17.75 -4.73 6.10
N MET A 132 -17.27 -5.95 6.24
CA MET A 132 -17.30 -6.70 7.51
C MET A 132 -15.90 -7.20 7.84
N GLY A 133 -15.51 -7.09 9.10
CA GLY A 133 -14.21 -7.57 9.59
C GLY A 133 -14.37 -8.33 10.90
N LYS A 134 -13.52 -9.33 11.13
CA LYS A 134 -13.45 -10.09 12.38
C LYS A 134 -11.97 -10.28 12.75
N LYS A 135 -11.61 -9.92 13.99
CA LYS A 135 -10.28 -10.21 14.52
C LYS A 135 -10.15 -11.72 14.74
N LEU A 136 -9.01 -12.27 14.35
CA LEU A 136 -8.68 -13.69 14.53
C LEU A 136 -7.68 -13.93 15.68
N TYR A 137 -7.34 -12.86 16.40
CA TYR A 137 -6.54 -12.88 17.62
C TYR A 137 -7.38 -12.29 18.74
N GLU A 138 -7.14 -12.76 19.97
CA GLU A 138 -7.76 -12.24 21.20
C GLU A 138 -7.28 -10.82 21.51
#